data_AF-A0A6J1DAY9-F1
#
_entry.id   AF-A0A6J1DAY9-F1
#
_cell.length_a   1.000
_cell.length_b   1.000
_cell.length_c   1.000
_cell.angle_alpha   90.00
_cell.angle_beta   90.00
_cell.angle_gamma   90.00
#
_symmetry.space_group_name_H-M   'P 1'
#
loop_
_entity.id
_entity.type
_entity.pdbx_description
1 polymer ?
#
loop_
_entity_poly.entity_id
_entity_poly.type
_entity_poly.pdbx_seq_one_letter_code
_entity_poly.pdbx_strand_id
1 'polypeptide(L)'
;MEVEQRSSHLIKNGYLCEGEAPPPPPARKEISQLQDKEIELKKTAARGSKAKQGVKKKQVEEEISQLFAKLKKKHTEELASLGYSNKNSNSNGNEKNNLDNLVKAIAGVSMTAQSDHSKPSKSTKRREKRAQQEAERDRRIEEEQSNIVSNRMVENEQLEKKLGPLGLTVHEIKPDGHCLYRAVENQLTFLSGGSPPYTFQELRKMMAVYMRDC
;
A
#
# COMPACT_ATOMS: atom_id res chain seq x y z
N MET A 1 41.81 -62.53 -28.11
CA MET A 1 42.92 -61.88 -27.39
C MET A 1 43.91 -61.43 -28.46
N GLU A 2 44.42 -60.22 -28.53
CA GLU A 2 44.32 -58.93 -27.85
C GLU A 2 45.03 -57.96 -28.84
N VAL A 3 44.42 -56.85 -29.22
CA VAL A 3 44.73 -55.49 -28.72
C VAL A 3 45.88 -54.80 -29.47
N GLU A 4 45.52 -53.62 -30.00
CA GLU A 4 46.27 -52.39 -30.26
C GLU A 4 47.73 -52.45 -30.73
N GLN A 5 48.00 -51.69 -31.80
CA GLN A 5 48.75 -50.42 -31.64
C GLN A 5 48.83 -49.66 -32.97
N ARG A 6 48.36 -48.41 -32.96
CA ARG A 6 49.05 -47.33 -33.67
C ARG A 6 48.85 -46.03 -32.89
N SER A 7 49.84 -45.83 -32.02
CA SER A 7 50.11 -44.63 -31.25
C SER A 7 50.67 -43.54 -32.17
N SER A 8 50.01 -42.37 -32.16
CA SER A 8 50.57 -41.02 -32.00
C SER A 8 51.63 -40.50 -33.00
N HIS A 9 51.62 -39.25 -33.46
CA HIS A 9 51.85 -38.02 -32.69
C HIS A 9 51.79 -36.79 -33.66
N LEU A 10 51.52 -35.58 -33.11
CA LEU A 10 52.03 -34.23 -33.51
C LEU A 10 51.28 -33.46 -34.63
N ILE A 11 50.84 -32.17 -34.53
CA ILE A 11 51.22 -30.98 -33.73
C ILE A 11 50.09 -29.91 -33.69
N LYS A 12 49.78 -29.45 -32.46
CA LYS A 12 49.67 -28.07 -31.89
C LYS A 12 48.81 -26.91 -32.47
N ASN A 13 48.14 -26.28 -31.49
CA ASN A 13 47.97 -24.84 -31.19
C ASN A 13 46.85 -23.99 -31.85
N GLY A 14 45.97 -23.47 -30.98
CA GLY A 14 45.14 -22.27 -31.21
C GLY A 14 44.29 -21.91 -30.00
N TYR A 15 44.79 -20.99 -29.16
CA TYR A 15 44.08 -20.38 -28.03
C TYR A 15 43.07 -19.30 -28.51
N LEU A 16 42.01 -19.12 -27.71
CA LEU A 16 41.14 -17.93 -27.52
C LEU A 16 40.28 -17.40 -28.67
N CYS A 17 38.96 -17.37 -28.44
CA CYS A 17 38.19 -16.11 -28.40
C CYS A 17 36.86 -16.34 -27.66
N GLU A 18 36.72 -15.67 -26.51
CA GLU A 18 35.50 -15.48 -25.75
C GLU A 18 34.39 -14.94 -26.68
N GLY A 19 33.38 -15.76 -26.98
CA GLY A 19 32.15 -15.31 -27.63
C GLY A 19 31.20 -14.80 -26.56
N GLU A 20 31.30 -13.50 -26.26
CA GLU A 20 30.39 -12.74 -25.42
C GLU A 20 28.92 -13.12 -25.73
N ALA A 21 28.17 -13.52 -24.69
CA ALA A 21 26.77 -13.91 -24.84
C ALA A 21 25.98 -12.79 -25.53
N PRO A 22 25.09 -13.11 -26.49
CA PRO A 22 24.36 -12.10 -27.25
C PRO A 22 23.63 -11.15 -26.30
N PRO A 23 23.76 -9.82 -26.48
CA PRO A 23 23.19 -8.86 -25.58
C PRO A 23 21.67 -9.09 -25.47
N PRO A 24 21.09 -9.05 -24.26
CA PRO A 24 19.69 -9.37 -24.09
C PRO A 24 18.84 -8.44 -24.95
N PRO A 25 17.76 -8.96 -25.56
CA PRO A 25 16.96 -8.24 -26.54
C PRO A 25 16.51 -6.87 -25.99
N PRO A 26 16.51 -5.81 -26.82
CA PRO A 26 16.36 -4.42 -26.38
C PRO A 26 15.12 -4.20 -25.51
N ALA A 27 14.02 -4.91 -25.79
CA ALA A 27 12.78 -4.87 -25.02
C ALA A 27 12.95 -5.24 -23.53
N ARG A 28 13.84 -6.17 -23.16
CA ARG A 28 14.06 -6.53 -21.74
C ARG A 28 14.82 -5.45 -20.98
N LYS A 29 15.79 -4.81 -21.63
CA LYS A 29 16.55 -3.69 -21.04
C LYS A 29 15.66 -2.46 -20.87
N GLU A 30 14.82 -2.17 -21.86
CA GLU A 30 13.89 -1.04 -21.82
C GLU A 30 12.80 -1.22 -20.75
N ILE A 31 12.24 -2.42 -20.59
CA ILE A 31 11.26 -2.70 -19.52
C ILE A 31 11.89 -2.54 -18.14
N SER A 32 13.13 -3.03 -17.93
CA SER A 32 13.84 -2.88 -16.65
C SER A 32 14.14 -1.41 -16.34
N GLN A 33 14.67 -0.67 -17.32
CA GLN A 33 14.99 0.75 -17.15
C GLN A 33 13.74 1.59 -16.85
N LEU A 34 12.58 1.21 -17.38
CA LEU A 34 11.32 1.87 -17.09
C LEU A 34 10.79 1.54 -15.69
N GLN A 35 10.94 0.30 -15.24
CA GLN A 35 10.61 -0.07 -13.86
C GLN A 35 11.49 0.68 -12.85
N ASP A 36 12.77 0.86 -13.15
CA ASP A 36 13.69 1.62 -12.30
C ASP A 36 13.31 3.11 -12.25
N LYS A 37 13.01 3.70 -13.42
CA LYS A 37 12.51 5.09 -13.52
C LYS A 37 11.16 5.28 -12.82
N GLU A 38 10.26 4.30 -12.90
CA GLU A 38 8.97 4.32 -12.21
C GLU A 38 9.15 4.35 -10.69
N ILE A 39 10.05 3.51 -10.17
CA ILE A 39 10.38 3.47 -8.74
C ILE A 39 11.00 4.80 -8.29
N GLU A 40 11.86 5.40 -9.10
CA GLU A 40 12.49 6.69 -8.81
C GLU A 40 11.46 7.84 -8.77
N LEU A 41 10.59 7.93 -9.77
CA LEU A 41 9.52 8.95 -9.83
C LEU A 41 8.53 8.80 -8.67
N LYS A 42 8.18 7.57 -8.28
CA LYS A 42 7.33 7.31 -7.11
C LYS A 42 8.00 7.71 -5.80
N LYS A 43 9.32 7.49 -5.66
CA LYS A 43 10.09 7.91 -4.48
C LYS A 43 10.21 9.43 -4.36
N THR A 44 10.39 10.15 -5.46
CA THR A 44 10.47 11.62 -5.46
C THR A 44 9.11 12.26 -5.22
N ALA A 45 8.02 11.71 -5.77
CA ALA A 45 6.65 12.16 -5.51
C ALA A 45 6.22 11.96 -4.05
N ALA A 46 6.83 11.03 -3.33
CA ALA A 46 6.58 10.79 -1.92
C ALA A 46 7.26 11.81 -0.97
N ARG A 47 8.10 12.72 -1.47
CA ARG A 47 8.80 13.74 -0.66
C ARG A 47 8.06 15.09 -0.70
N GLY A 48 7.61 15.60 0.45
CA GLY A 48 6.98 16.93 0.59
C GLY A 48 5.76 16.95 1.54
N SER A 49 5.11 18.11 1.69
CA SER A 49 3.90 18.26 2.52
C SER A 49 2.67 17.57 1.91
N LYS A 50 1.75 17.08 2.76
CA LYS A 50 0.59 16.23 2.40
C LYS A 50 -0.24 16.76 1.19
N ALA A 51 -0.46 18.07 1.10
CA ALA A 51 -1.21 18.67 -0.01
C ALA A 51 -0.45 18.63 -1.36
N LYS A 52 0.88 18.77 -1.35
CA LYS A 52 1.72 18.69 -2.56
C LYS A 52 1.96 17.24 -3.01
N GLN A 53 1.89 16.28 -2.09
CA GLN A 53 2.08 14.85 -2.37
C GLN A 53 0.90 14.25 -3.17
N GLY A 54 -0.34 14.60 -2.83
CA GLY A 54 -1.54 14.06 -3.49
C GLY A 54 -1.66 14.47 -4.97
N VAL A 55 -1.39 15.74 -5.29
CA VAL A 55 -1.46 16.26 -6.67
C VAL A 55 -0.34 15.66 -7.54
N LYS A 56 0.91 15.65 -7.03
CA LYS A 56 2.06 15.11 -7.76
C LYS A 56 1.97 13.60 -7.97
N LYS A 57 1.43 12.85 -7.00
CA LYS A 57 1.23 11.40 -7.14
C LYS A 57 0.25 11.06 -8.26
N LYS A 58 -0.87 11.79 -8.36
CA LYS A 58 -1.85 11.59 -9.44
C LYS A 58 -1.26 11.90 -10.82
N GLN A 59 -0.51 12.99 -10.93
CA GLN A 59 0.15 13.38 -12.18
C GLN A 59 1.17 12.34 -12.65
N VAL A 60 2.01 11.85 -11.73
CA VAL A 60 3.01 10.80 -12.05
C VAL A 60 2.33 9.48 -12.44
N GLU A 61 1.23 9.10 -11.79
CA GLU A 61 0.50 7.86 -12.10
C GLU A 61 -0.21 7.90 -13.47
N GLU A 62 -0.70 9.08 -13.86
CA GLU A 62 -1.26 9.31 -15.20
C GLU A 62 -0.17 9.28 -16.28
N GLU A 63 0.98 9.93 -16.06
CA GLU A 63 2.12 9.90 -16.98
C GLU A 63 2.66 8.48 -17.20
N ILE A 64 2.78 7.68 -16.13
CA ILE A 64 3.19 6.26 -16.24
C ILE A 64 2.19 5.48 -17.09
N SER A 65 0.89 5.67 -16.86
CA SER A 65 -0.16 4.97 -17.61
C SER A 65 -0.13 5.32 -19.11
N GLN A 66 0.07 6.60 -19.44
CA GLN A 66 0.19 7.07 -20.81
C GLN A 66 1.45 6.53 -21.51
N LEU A 67 2.60 6.54 -20.82
CA LEU A 67 3.85 5.99 -21.35
C LEU A 67 3.74 4.49 -21.62
N PHE A 68 3.12 3.73 -20.69
CA PHE A 68 2.87 2.30 -20.89
C PHE A 68 1.95 2.02 -22.07
N ALA A 69 0.85 2.78 -22.23
CA ALA A 69 -0.07 2.62 -23.35
C ALA A 69 0.61 2.92 -24.69
N LYS A 70 1.40 3.99 -24.77
CA LYS A 70 2.14 4.39 -25.97
C LYS A 70 3.18 3.35 -26.37
N LEU A 71 3.88 2.78 -25.40
CA LEU A 71 4.91 1.78 -25.64
C LEU A 71 4.30 0.43 -26.05
N LYS A 72 3.21 0.03 -25.40
CA LYS A 72 2.43 -1.15 -25.81
C LYS A 72 1.92 -1.01 -27.25
N LYS A 73 1.40 0.17 -27.61
CA LYS A 73 0.96 0.48 -28.97
C LYS A 73 2.12 0.39 -29.97
N LYS A 74 3.27 0.99 -29.68
CA LYS A 74 4.47 0.86 -30.52
C LYS A 74 4.90 -0.59 -30.69
N HIS A 75 4.93 -1.37 -29.62
CA HIS A 75 5.28 -2.79 -29.71
C HIS A 75 4.30 -3.57 -30.58
N THR A 76 2.99 -3.29 -30.47
CA THR A 76 1.99 -3.93 -31.34
C THR A 76 2.13 -3.51 -32.80
N GLU A 77 2.49 -2.24 -33.05
CA GLU A 77 2.70 -1.70 -34.40
C GLU A 77 4.00 -2.22 -35.02
N GLU A 78 5.09 -2.29 -34.27
CA GLU A 78 6.37 -2.87 -34.70
C GLU A 78 6.20 -4.36 -35.04
N LEU A 79 5.48 -5.13 -34.22
CA LEU A 79 5.14 -6.52 -34.53
C LEU A 79 4.29 -6.66 -35.80
N ALA A 80 3.39 -5.70 -36.07
CA ALA A 80 2.58 -5.68 -37.28
C ALA A 80 3.39 -5.28 -38.53
N SER A 81 4.28 -4.28 -38.41
CA SER A 81 5.16 -3.81 -39.49
C SER A 81 6.28 -4.80 -39.82
N LEU A 82 6.77 -5.58 -38.85
CA LEU A 82 7.73 -6.67 -39.06
C LEU A 82 7.11 -7.92 -39.70
N GLY A 83 5.84 -7.87 -40.12
CA GLY A 83 5.21 -8.92 -40.91
C GLY A 83 4.84 -10.18 -40.11
N TYR A 84 4.82 -10.12 -38.78
CA TYR A 84 4.34 -11.23 -37.93
C TYR A 84 2.81 -11.35 -37.86
N SER A 85 2.09 -10.63 -38.71
CA SER A 85 0.72 -10.99 -39.11
C SER A 85 0.79 -12.09 -40.16
N ASN A 86 0.87 -13.33 -39.67
CA ASN A 86 0.74 -14.60 -40.37
C ASN A 86 0.00 -14.54 -41.74
N LYS A 87 0.74 -14.23 -42.82
CA LYS A 87 0.37 -14.60 -44.18
C LYS A 87 0.75 -16.08 -44.35
N ASN A 88 -0.14 -16.96 -43.89
CA ASN A 88 -0.36 -18.29 -44.46
C ASN A 88 -1.74 -18.80 -44.04
N SER A 89 -2.76 -18.03 -44.39
CA SER A 89 -4.12 -18.56 -44.52
C SER A 89 -4.26 -19.12 -45.93
N ASN A 90 -3.77 -20.34 -46.13
CA ASN A 90 -4.32 -21.35 -47.06
C ASN A 90 -3.37 -22.57 -47.13
N SER A 91 -3.50 -23.49 -46.17
CA SER A 91 -3.48 -24.95 -46.43
C SER A 91 -3.71 -25.71 -45.11
N ASN A 92 -4.82 -26.45 -45.06
CA ASN A 92 -5.03 -27.70 -44.31
C ASN A 92 -4.62 -27.81 -42.83
N GLY A 93 -5.56 -27.44 -41.95
CA GLY A 93 -6.19 -28.31 -40.94
C GLY A 93 -5.41 -29.05 -39.84
N ASN A 94 -4.14 -29.45 -39.99
CA ASN A 94 -3.53 -30.43 -39.07
C ASN A 94 -2.18 -29.99 -38.45
N GLU A 95 -1.55 -28.93 -38.94
CA GLU A 95 -0.22 -28.52 -38.45
C GLU A 95 -0.22 -27.46 -37.35
N LYS A 96 -1.35 -26.76 -37.12
CA LYS A 96 -1.45 -25.73 -36.07
C LYS A 96 -1.18 -26.28 -34.66
N ASN A 97 -1.65 -27.50 -34.40
CA ASN A 97 -1.41 -28.16 -33.11
C ASN A 97 0.08 -28.47 -32.89
N ASN A 98 0.81 -28.74 -33.97
CA ASN A 98 2.22 -29.13 -33.93
C ASN A 98 3.14 -27.91 -33.74
N LEU A 99 2.84 -26.80 -34.42
CA LEU A 99 3.58 -25.55 -34.26
C LEU A 99 3.34 -24.92 -32.87
N ASP A 100 2.10 -24.95 -32.37
CA ASP A 100 1.77 -24.44 -31.03
C ASP A 100 2.44 -25.30 -29.93
N ASN A 101 2.52 -26.62 -30.13
CA ASN A 101 3.28 -27.53 -29.25
C ASN A 101 4.80 -27.31 -29.33
N LEU A 102 5.36 -27.05 -30.52
CA LEU A 102 6.78 -26.77 -30.70
C LEU A 102 7.16 -25.42 -30.09
N VAL A 103 6.32 -24.39 -30.26
CA VAL A 103 6.51 -23.07 -29.64
C VAL A 103 6.39 -23.17 -28.11
N LYS A 104 5.46 -23.96 -27.58
CA LYS A 104 5.36 -24.24 -26.12
C LYS A 104 6.55 -25.03 -25.58
N ALA A 105 7.08 -25.99 -26.33
CA ALA A 105 8.26 -26.77 -25.97
C ALA A 105 9.53 -25.91 -25.96
N ILE A 106 9.71 -25.04 -26.96
CA ILE A 106 10.84 -24.10 -27.03
C ILE A 106 10.72 -23.02 -25.93
N ALA A 107 9.50 -22.59 -25.60
CA ALA A 107 9.24 -21.66 -24.50
C ALA A 107 9.28 -22.29 -23.10
N GLY A 108 9.58 -23.60 -22.98
CA GLY A 108 9.74 -24.30 -21.70
C GLY A 108 8.44 -24.49 -20.90
N VAL A 109 7.27 -24.39 -21.55
CA VAL A 109 5.97 -24.54 -20.88
C VAL A 109 5.55 -26.02 -20.94
N SER A 110 5.80 -26.75 -19.85
CA SER A 110 5.35 -28.14 -19.68
C SER A 110 3.83 -28.25 -19.82
N MET A 111 3.36 -29.11 -20.73
CA MET A 111 1.94 -29.42 -20.91
C MET A 111 1.48 -30.43 -19.85
N THR A 112 0.70 -29.97 -18.89
CA THR A 112 -0.24 -30.85 -18.18
C THR A 112 -1.65 -30.43 -18.58
N ALA A 113 -2.17 -31.09 -19.61
CA ALA A 113 -3.60 -31.12 -19.86
C ALA A 113 -4.22 -32.04 -18.80
N GLN A 114 -4.74 -31.49 -17.69
CA GLN A 114 -5.80 -32.10 -16.86
C GLN A 114 -6.50 -31.03 -16.00
N SER A 115 -7.83 -30.95 -16.21
CA SER A 115 -8.90 -30.57 -15.27
C SER A 115 -8.67 -29.41 -14.28
N ASP A 116 -9.50 -28.38 -14.45
CA ASP A 116 -10.12 -27.40 -13.53
C ASP A 116 -9.94 -27.52 -12.00
N HIS A 117 -8.73 -27.74 -11.52
CA HIS A 117 -8.32 -27.40 -10.17
C HIS A 117 -6.93 -26.77 -10.24
N SER A 118 -6.84 -25.57 -10.81
CA SER A 118 -5.61 -24.78 -10.75
C SER A 118 -5.32 -24.48 -9.28
N LYS A 119 -4.44 -25.30 -8.69
CA LYS A 119 -3.92 -25.08 -7.35
C LYS A 119 -3.46 -23.61 -7.29
N PRO A 120 -3.92 -22.82 -6.31
CA PRO A 120 -3.62 -21.40 -6.30
C PRO A 120 -2.12 -21.21 -6.38
N SER A 121 -1.70 -20.32 -7.29
CA SER A 121 -0.29 -20.07 -7.55
C SER A 121 0.45 -19.78 -6.24
N LYS A 122 1.75 -20.10 -6.17
CA LYS A 122 2.57 -19.76 -4.99
C LYS A 122 2.44 -18.27 -4.59
N SER A 123 2.23 -17.39 -5.57
CA SER A 123 1.98 -15.95 -5.34
C SER A 123 0.63 -15.70 -4.67
N THR A 124 -0.44 -16.33 -5.15
CA THR A 124 -1.79 -16.22 -4.59
C THR A 124 -1.82 -16.72 -3.14
N LYS A 125 -1.22 -17.88 -2.87
CA LYS A 125 -1.10 -18.41 -1.49
C LYS A 125 -0.30 -17.49 -0.57
N ARG A 126 0.75 -16.83 -1.07
CA ARG A 126 1.53 -15.86 -0.28
C ARG A 126 0.72 -14.59 0.02
N ARG A 127 -0.10 -14.13 -0.93
CA ARG A 127 -0.98 -12.96 -0.74
C ARG A 127 -2.11 -13.27 0.24
N GLU A 128 -2.73 -14.43 0.11
CA GLU A 128 -3.79 -14.90 1.01
C GLU A 128 -3.27 -15.10 2.44
N LYS A 129 -2.09 -15.73 2.61
CA LYS A 129 -1.45 -15.85 3.93
C LYS A 129 -1.15 -14.48 4.56
N ARG A 130 -0.71 -13.50 3.78
CA ARG A 130 -0.50 -12.12 4.27
C ARG A 130 -1.82 -11.46 4.67
N ALA A 131 -2.86 -11.58 3.84
CA ALA A 131 -4.18 -11.02 4.14
C ALA A 131 -4.78 -11.62 5.41
N GLN A 132 -4.65 -12.93 5.62
CA GLN A 132 -5.07 -13.60 6.85
C GLN A 132 -4.29 -13.11 8.08
N GLN A 133 -2.97 -12.95 7.95
CA GLN A 133 -2.13 -12.43 9.05
C GLN A 133 -2.44 -10.97 9.39
N GLU A 134 -2.74 -10.14 8.38
CA GLU A 134 -3.13 -8.75 8.57
C GLU A 134 -4.52 -8.65 9.21
N ALA A 135 -5.50 -9.43 8.73
CA ALA A 135 -6.83 -9.49 9.34
C ALA A 135 -6.80 -9.98 10.79
N GLU A 136 -5.98 -10.99 11.10
CA GLU A 136 -5.79 -11.46 12.47
C GLU A 136 -5.12 -10.40 13.36
N ARG A 137 -4.14 -9.67 12.82
CA ARG A 137 -3.49 -8.57 13.55
C ARG A 137 -4.48 -7.44 13.82
N ASP A 138 -5.24 -7.04 12.81
CA ASP A 138 -6.22 -5.97 12.94
C ASP A 138 -7.32 -6.36 13.92
N ARG A 139 -7.79 -7.61 13.90
CA ARG A 139 -8.73 -8.14 14.91
C ARG A 139 -8.16 -8.04 16.32
N ARG A 140 -6.89 -8.40 16.53
CA ARG A 140 -6.23 -8.28 17.85
C ARG A 140 -6.14 -6.83 18.32
N ILE A 141 -5.79 -5.91 17.42
CA ILE A 141 -5.72 -4.48 17.73
C ILE A 141 -7.11 -3.93 18.08
N GLU A 142 -8.15 -4.32 17.35
CA GLU A 142 -9.53 -3.92 17.61
C GLU A 142 -10.03 -4.46 18.95
N GLU A 143 -9.74 -5.72 19.27
CA GLU A 143 -10.07 -6.33 20.55
C GLU A 143 -9.36 -5.64 21.72
N GLU A 144 -8.06 -5.35 21.58
CA GLU A 144 -7.30 -4.58 22.57
C GLU A 144 -7.88 -3.18 22.77
N GLN A 145 -8.29 -2.49 21.71
CA GLN A 145 -8.91 -1.16 21.81
C GLN A 145 -10.30 -1.18 22.46
N SER A 146 -11.10 -2.22 22.18
CA SER A 146 -12.44 -2.36 22.75
C SER A 146 -12.44 -2.62 24.27
N ASN A 147 -11.34 -3.17 24.79
CA ASN A 147 -11.16 -3.43 26.22
C ASN A 147 -10.62 -2.22 27.01
N ILE A 148 -10.27 -1.11 26.35
CA ILE A 148 -9.79 0.08 27.03
C ILE A 148 -10.99 0.83 27.63
N VAL A 149 -11.25 0.59 28.91
CA VAL A 149 -12.14 1.45 29.70
C VAL A 149 -11.38 2.72 30.08
N SER A 150 -11.91 3.88 29.71
CA SER A 150 -11.31 5.17 30.08
C SER A 150 -11.51 5.46 31.57
N ASN A 151 -10.44 5.81 32.28
CA ASN A 151 -10.50 6.23 33.70
C ASN A 151 -11.55 7.34 33.90
N ARG A 152 -11.66 8.28 32.95
CA ARG A 152 -12.65 9.36 33.00
C ARG A 152 -14.08 8.82 33.02
N MET A 153 -14.37 7.74 32.29
CA MET A 153 -15.71 7.13 32.30
C MET A 153 -16.00 6.49 33.66
N VAL A 154 -15.02 5.77 34.22
CA VAL A 154 -15.15 5.15 35.54
C VAL A 154 -15.36 6.20 36.62
N GLU A 155 -14.60 7.28 36.60
CA GLU A 155 -14.74 8.40 37.53
C GLU A 155 -16.10 9.10 37.39
N ASN A 156 -16.56 9.35 36.16
CA ASN A 156 -17.87 9.94 35.91
C ASN A 156 -19.01 9.05 36.40
N GLU A 157 -18.96 7.74 36.14
CA GLU A 157 -19.97 6.79 36.62
C GLU A 157 -20.03 6.77 38.16
N GLN A 158 -18.87 6.83 38.83
CA GLN A 158 -18.82 6.92 40.29
C GLN A 158 -19.39 8.24 40.82
N LEU A 159 -19.13 9.36 40.12
CA LEU A 159 -19.71 10.66 40.48
C LEU A 159 -21.24 10.65 40.30
N GLU A 160 -21.75 10.15 39.18
CA GLU A 160 -23.18 10.04 38.90
C GLU A 160 -23.90 9.17 39.94
N LYS A 161 -23.30 8.04 40.34
CA LYS A 161 -23.85 7.19 41.42
C LYS A 161 -23.99 7.92 42.74
N LYS A 162 -23.09 8.85 43.06
CA LYS A 162 -23.13 9.65 44.31
C LYS A 162 -24.09 10.83 44.20
N LEU A 163 -24.16 11.48 43.03
CA LEU A 163 -24.93 12.71 42.82
C LEU A 163 -26.41 12.44 42.49
N GLY A 164 -26.71 11.33 41.81
CA GLY A 164 -28.06 10.96 41.39
C GLY A 164 -29.09 10.93 42.54
N PRO A 165 -28.79 10.31 43.70
CA PRO A 165 -29.70 10.34 44.85
C PRO A 165 -29.97 11.74 45.43
N LEU A 166 -29.08 12.70 45.17
CA LEU A 166 -29.22 14.10 45.58
C LEU A 166 -29.98 14.94 44.54
N GLY A 167 -30.37 14.35 43.41
CA GLY A 167 -30.95 15.08 42.28
C GLY A 167 -29.95 15.99 41.58
N LEU A 168 -28.65 15.73 41.72
CA LEU A 168 -27.57 16.52 41.12
C LEU A 168 -26.98 15.78 39.91
N THR A 169 -26.51 16.54 38.92
CA THR A 169 -25.87 16.02 37.71
C THR A 169 -24.56 16.74 37.44
N VAL A 170 -23.58 16.03 36.87
CA VAL A 170 -22.30 16.63 36.46
C VAL A 170 -22.48 17.40 35.16
N HIS A 171 -22.01 18.65 35.13
CA HIS A 171 -21.94 19.45 33.90
C HIS A 171 -20.48 19.66 33.50
N GLU A 172 -20.15 19.37 32.23
CA GLU A 172 -18.77 19.49 31.75
C GLU A 172 -18.40 20.96 31.51
N ILE A 173 -17.40 21.43 32.26
CA ILE A 173 -16.79 22.74 32.09
C ILE A 173 -15.50 22.59 31.30
N LYS A 174 -15.19 23.57 30.46
CA LYS A 174 -13.95 23.60 29.68
C LYS A 174 -12.72 23.40 30.61
N PRO A 175 -11.85 22.40 30.33
CA PRO A 175 -10.71 22.07 31.18
C PRO A 175 -9.52 23.01 30.90
N ASP A 176 -9.68 24.29 31.25
CA ASP A 176 -8.63 25.31 31.18
C ASP A 176 -8.31 25.90 32.56
N GLY A 177 -7.31 26.79 32.65
CA GLY A 177 -6.93 27.45 33.91
C GLY A 177 -7.99 28.40 34.48
N HIS A 178 -9.15 28.54 33.83
CA HIS A 178 -10.29 29.32 34.31
C HIS A 178 -11.47 28.43 34.73
N CYS A 179 -11.32 27.10 34.71
CA CYS A 179 -12.40 26.14 34.95
C CYS A 179 -13.18 26.41 36.24
N LEU A 180 -12.52 26.81 37.32
CA LEU A 180 -13.17 27.16 38.59
C LEU A 180 -14.17 28.32 38.42
N TYR A 181 -13.74 29.42 37.83
CA TYR A 181 -14.59 30.60 37.63
C TYR A 181 -15.69 30.32 36.58
N ARG A 182 -15.39 29.50 35.56
CA ARG A 182 -16.39 29.03 34.58
C ARG A 182 -17.47 28.15 35.22
N ALA A 183 -17.09 27.31 36.20
CA ALA A 183 -18.05 26.50 36.95
C ALA A 183 -18.99 27.40 37.77
N VAL A 184 -18.45 28.44 38.44
CA VAL A 184 -19.28 29.41 39.17
C VAL A 184 -20.19 30.21 38.23
N GLU A 185 -19.68 30.69 37.10
CA GLU A 185 -20.48 31.36 36.07
C GLU A 185 -21.64 30.48 35.57
N ASN A 186 -21.39 29.19 35.33
CA ASN A 186 -22.41 28.23 34.94
C ASN A 186 -23.51 28.05 36.01
N GLN A 187 -23.13 27.94 37.28
CA GLN A 187 -24.09 27.87 38.39
C GLN A 187 -24.91 29.16 38.52
N LEU A 188 -24.28 30.33 38.39
CA LEU A 188 -25.00 31.61 38.42
C LEU A 188 -25.97 31.74 37.25
N THR A 189 -25.59 31.26 36.06
CA THR A 189 -26.48 31.25 34.89
C THR A 189 -27.74 30.42 35.17
N PHE A 190 -27.58 29.25 35.80
CA PHE A 190 -28.71 28.39 36.19
C PHE A 190 -29.64 29.08 37.20
N LEU A 191 -29.06 29.73 38.22
CA LEU A 191 -29.83 30.45 39.25
C LEU A 191 -30.52 31.72 38.74
N SER A 192 -29.92 32.39 37.75
CA SER A 192 -30.42 33.65 37.18
C SER A 192 -31.34 33.46 35.95
N GLY A 193 -31.73 32.22 35.64
CA GLY A 193 -32.68 31.95 34.56
C GLY A 193 -32.13 32.10 33.14
N GLY A 194 -30.82 31.89 32.94
CA GLY A 194 -30.22 31.76 31.61
C GLY A 194 -29.24 32.85 31.20
N SER A 195 -29.07 33.91 32.01
CA SER A 195 -27.99 34.89 31.82
C SER A 195 -27.18 35.02 33.11
N PRO A 196 -25.86 34.78 33.07
CA PRO A 196 -25.04 35.02 34.25
C PRO A 196 -24.98 36.53 34.54
N PRO A 197 -25.08 36.95 35.80
CA PRO A 197 -24.85 38.36 36.19
C PRO A 197 -23.39 38.76 36.02
N TYR A 198 -22.46 37.80 36.02
CA TYR A 198 -21.02 38.01 35.89
C TYR A 198 -20.37 36.92 35.07
N THR A 199 -19.45 37.32 34.19
CA THR A 199 -18.59 36.41 33.43
C THR A 199 -17.49 35.83 34.31
N PHE A 200 -16.88 34.69 33.91
CA PHE A 200 -15.73 34.13 34.63
C PHE A 200 -14.56 35.12 34.82
N GLN A 201 -14.38 36.07 33.89
CA GLN A 201 -13.34 37.09 33.97
C GLN A 201 -13.63 38.13 35.05
N GLU A 202 -14.88 38.57 35.14
CA GLU A 202 -15.34 39.51 36.18
C GLU A 202 -15.28 38.85 37.55
N LEU A 203 -15.76 37.61 37.68
CA LEU A 203 -15.65 36.81 38.91
C LEU A 203 -14.20 36.71 39.38
N ARG A 204 -13.26 36.44 38.47
CA ARG A 204 -11.83 36.38 38.80
C ARG A 204 -11.28 37.71 39.30
N LYS A 205 -11.67 38.82 38.68
CA LYS A 205 -11.25 40.18 39.11
C LYS A 205 -11.83 40.53 40.47
N MET A 206 -13.12 40.30 40.67
CA MET A 206 -13.81 40.57 41.95
C MET A 206 -13.19 39.77 43.09
N MET A 207 -12.92 38.48 42.87
CA MET A 207 -12.23 37.65 43.87
C MET A 207 -10.83 38.18 44.20
N ALA A 208 -10.06 38.60 43.19
CA ALA A 208 -8.72 39.16 43.42
C ALA A 208 -8.75 40.51 44.15
N VAL A 209 -9.79 41.33 43.96
CA VAL A 209 -10.00 42.54 44.76
C VAL A 209 -10.36 42.16 46.19
N TYR A 210 -11.36 41.30 46.38
CA TYR A 210 -11.79 40.82 47.69
C TYR A 210 -10.64 40.23 48.52
N MET A 211 -9.80 39.39 47.92
CA MET A 211 -8.65 38.78 48.59
C MET A 211 -7.53 39.75 48.97
N ARG A 212 -7.47 40.95 48.37
CA ARG A 212 -6.49 41.99 48.75
C ARG A 212 -7.04 42.93 49.81
N ASP A 213 -8.35 43.09 49.84
CA ASP A 213 -9.05 43.98 50.75
C ASP A 213 -9.46 43.29 52.07
N CYS A 214 -9.32 41.95 52.14
CA CYS A 214 -9.44 41.13 53.35
C CYS A 214 -8.07 40.89 54.00
#